data_AF-A0A0S8IXT6-F1
#
_entry.id   AF-A0A0S8IXT6-F1
#
_cell.length_a   1.000
_cell.length_b   1.000
_cell.length_c   1.000
_cell.angle_alpha   90.00
_cell.angle_beta   90.00
_cell.angle_gamma   90.00
#
_symmetry.space_group_name_H-M   'P 1'
#
loop_
_entity.id
_entity.type
_entity.pdbx_description
1 polymer ?
#
loop_
_entity_poly.entity_id
_entity_poly.type
_entity_poly.pdbx_seq_one_letter_code
_entity_poly.pdbx_strand_id
1 'polypeptide(L)'
;MRDNLSKSSIVFSCLVFCFFFNLIFVKIGFAQQNISSTANVTFNEVLANEPGSYTKLEWVELYNSDSLEHDLEGWAFICKDDTTLISAGTIIPANGFLIIARRLLSDPPDSISFEAWWGDRSGTGEIRQKRVSRLSKPG
;
A
#
# COMPACT_ATOMS: atom_id res chain seq x y z
N MET A 1 -26.47 44.61 -47.04
CA MET A 1 -25.23 43.81 -47.25
C MET A 1 -24.14 44.06 -46.19
N ARG A 2 -24.11 45.20 -45.48
CA ARG A 2 -23.13 45.47 -44.39
C ARG A 2 -23.46 44.79 -43.04
N ASP A 3 -24.71 44.36 -42.92
CA ASP A 3 -25.37 43.78 -41.75
C ASP A 3 -25.07 42.29 -41.51
N ASN A 4 -24.61 41.56 -42.54
CA ASN A 4 -24.19 40.16 -42.41
C ASN A 4 -22.73 39.99 -42.00
N LEU A 5 -21.88 41.00 -42.29
CA LEU A 5 -20.45 41.00 -41.95
C LEU A 5 -20.20 41.20 -40.45
N SER A 6 -21.03 42.01 -39.76
CA SER A 6 -20.91 42.22 -38.31
C SER A 6 -21.43 41.04 -37.48
N LYS A 7 -22.52 40.40 -37.92
CA LYS A 7 -23.09 39.20 -37.27
C LYS A 7 -22.16 38.00 -37.33
N SER A 8 -21.48 37.79 -38.47
CA SER A 8 -20.49 36.73 -38.65
C SER A 8 -19.27 36.91 -37.73
N SER A 9 -18.79 38.15 -37.58
CA SER A 9 -17.63 38.46 -36.72
C SER A 9 -17.91 38.25 -35.23
N ILE A 10 -19.12 38.55 -34.76
CA ILE A 10 -19.53 38.34 -33.36
C ILE A 10 -19.66 36.84 -33.05
N VAL A 11 -20.28 36.08 -33.95
CA VAL A 11 -20.42 34.62 -33.76
C VAL A 11 -19.06 33.94 -33.75
N PHE A 12 -18.14 34.35 -34.63
CA PHE A 12 -16.77 33.86 -34.66
C PHE A 12 -16.03 34.16 -33.34
N SER A 13 -16.16 35.38 -32.82
CA SER A 13 -15.56 35.78 -31.53
C SER A 13 -16.11 34.96 -30.35
N CYS A 14 -17.42 34.67 -30.31
CA CYS A 14 -18.02 33.86 -29.25
C CYS A 14 -17.60 32.40 -29.33
N LEU A 15 -17.52 31.82 -30.53
CA LEU A 15 -17.07 30.43 -30.71
C LEU A 15 -15.62 30.24 -30.29
N VAL A 16 -14.77 31.21 -30.63
CA VAL A 16 -13.37 31.25 -30.20
C VAL A 16 -13.28 31.35 -28.67
N PHE A 17 -14.01 32.29 -28.06
CA PHE A 17 -14.03 32.45 -26.60
C PHE A 17 -14.52 31.19 -25.88
N CYS A 18 -15.62 30.58 -26.32
CA CYS A 18 -16.14 29.33 -25.76
C CYS A 18 -15.14 28.19 -25.90
N PHE A 19 -14.48 28.05 -27.04
CA PHE A 19 -13.47 27.01 -27.23
C PHE A 19 -12.29 27.17 -26.26
N PHE A 20 -11.76 28.39 -26.12
CA PHE A 20 -10.69 28.70 -25.17
C PHE A 20 -11.13 28.57 -23.70
N PHE A 21 -12.35 28.94 -23.35
CA PHE A 21 -12.90 28.75 -22.01
C PHE A 21 -13.07 27.27 -21.66
N ASN A 22 -13.61 26.46 -22.58
CA ASN A 22 -13.74 25.01 -22.40
C ASN A 22 -12.36 24.33 -22.29
N LEU A 23 -11.36 24.78 -23.07
CA LEU A 23 -9.99 24.30 -22.97
C LEU A 23 -9.32 24.63 -21.64
N ILE A 24 -9.63 25.77 -21.03
CA ILE A 24 -9.12 26.16 -19.71
C ILE A 24 -9.74 25.28 -18.61
N PHE A 25 -11.05 25.03 -18.66
CA PHE A 25 -11.74 24.16 -17.69
C PHE A 25 -11.27 22.70 -17.76
N VAL A 26 -11.07 22.16 -18.97
CA VAL A 26 -10.55 20.80 -19.16
C VAL A 26 -9.13 20.67 -18.61
N LYS A 27 -8.26 21.65 -18.85
CA LYS A 27 -6.86 21.62 -18.37
C LYS A 27 -6.73 21.73 -16.84
N ILE A 28 -7.60 22.52 -16.19
CA ILE A 28 -7.61 22.63 -14.73
C ILE A 28 -8.12 21.33 -14.07
N GLY A 29 -9.05 20.61 -14.71
CA GLY A 29 -9.57 19.33 -14.22
C GLY A 29 -8.57 18.16 -14.25
N PHE A 30 -7.54 18.23 -15.11
CA PHE A 30 -6.50 17.19 -15.23
C PHE A 30 -5.17 17.56 -14.54
N ALA A 31 -5.06 18.77 -13.96
CA ALA A 31 -3.83 19.25 -13.33
C ALA A 31 -3.78 18.99 -11.81
N GLN A 32 -4.07 17.78 -11.37
CA GLN A 32 -3.71 17.28 -10.03
C GLN A 32 -3.96 15.76 -10.08
N GLN A 33 -3.00 14.86 -9.84
CA GLN A 33 -2.21 14.77 -8.62
C GLN A 33 -0.90 14.02 -8.88
N ASN A 34 0.24 14.68 -8.70
CA ASN A 34 1.46 13.98 -8.31
C ASN A 34 1.52 14.02 -6.79
N ILE A 35 0.66 13.26 -6.13
CA ILE A 35 0.86 12.98 -4.71
C ILE A 35 1.98 11.95 -4.65
N SER A 36 3.20 12.41 -4.39
CA SER A 36 4.16 11.56 -3.68
C SER A 36 3.66 11.52 -2.23
N SER A 37 2.66 10.68 -1.97
CA SER A 37 2.31 10.32 -0.60
C SER A 37 3.39 9.35 -0.19
N THR A 38 4.33 9.82 0.60
CA THR A 38 5.12 8.91 1.43
C THR A 38 4.12 8.06 2.21
N ALA A 39 4.10 6.75 1.97
CA ALA A 39 3.20 5.84 2.65
C ALA A 39 3.40 5.97 4.17
N ASN A 40 2.31 6.14 4.91
CA ASN A 40 2.35 6.28 6.36
C ASN A 40 2.25 4.92 7.05
N VAL A 41 3.28 4.10 6.80
CA VAL A 41 3.46 2.77 7.37
C VAL A 41 4.49 2.83 8.49
N THR A 42 4.12 2.33 9.67
CA THR A 42 4.92 2.39 10.89
C THR A 42 5.09 1.02 11.52
N PHE A 43 6.13 0.85 12.33
CA PHE A 43 6.25 -0.32 13.21
C PHE A 43 5.26 -0.21 14.37
N ASN A 44 4.38 -1.19 14.53
CA ASN A 44 3.34 -1.21 15.56
C ASN A 44 3.71 -2.09 16.75
N GLU A 45 4.04 -3.36 16.49
CA GLU A 45 4.38 -4.35 17.52
C GLU A 45 5.64 -5.13 17.13
N VAL A 46 6.37 -5.59 18.15
CA VAL A 46 7.57 -6.41 17.98
C VAL A 46 7.56 -7.52 19.03
N LEU A 47 7.60 -8.77 18.57
CA LEU A 47 7.95 -9.90 19.41
C LEU A 47 9.43 -10.24 19.18
N ALA A 48 10.28 -9.81 20.10
CA ALA A 48 11.70 -10.13 20.12
C ALA A 48 12.04 -10.95 21.37
N ASN A 49 13.08 -11.77 21.28
CA ASN A 49 13.57 -12.63 22.35
C ASN A 49 12.43 -13.48 22.96
N GLU A 50 11.76 -14.25 22.11
CA GLU A 50 10.66 -15.12 22.52
C GLU A 50 11.10 -15.99 23.72
N PRO A 51 10.31 -16.06 24.81
CA PRO A 51 10.74 -16.65 26.08
C PRO A 51 11.10 -18.15 26.03
N GLY A 52 10.86 -18.85 24.93
CA GLY A 52 11.30 -20.22 24.65
C GLY A 52 12.61 -20.32 23.84
N SER A 53 13.32 -19.22 23.55
CA SER A 53 14.49 -19.16 22.67
C SER A 53 14.24 -19.59 21.22
N TYR A 54 12.98 -19.60 20.79
CA TYR A 54 12.65 -19.89 19.39
C TYR A 54 12.74 -18.60 18.57
N THR A 55 13.96 -18.25 18.12
CA THR A 55 14.16 -17.08 17.23
C THR A 55 13.37 -17.17 15.92
N LYS A 56 12.85 -18.35 15.58
CA LYS A 56 11.95 -18.59 14.43
C LYS A 56 10.51 -18.10 14.66
N LEU A 57 10.14 -17.78 15.90
CA LEU A 57 8.83 -17.27 16.30
C LEU A 57 8.82 -15.73 16.47
N GLU A 58 9.95 -15.08 16.29
CA GLU A 58 10.04 -13.61 16.33
C GLU A 58 9.36 -13.00 15.10
N TRP A 59 8.70 -11.86 15.30
CA TRP A 59 7.98 -11.16 14.26
C TRP A 59 7.88 -9.67 14.56
N VAL A 60 7.61 -8.91 13.51
CA VAL A 60 7.34 -7.48 13.56
C VAL A 60 6.03 -7.19 12.86
N GLU A 61 5.20 -6.34 13.44
CA GLU A 61 3.96 -5.86 12.84
C GLU A 61 4.14 -4.44 12.29
N LEU A 62 3.69 -4.25 11.05
CA LEU A 62 3.53 -2.95 10.42
C LEU A 62 2.07 -2.51 10.51
N TYR A 63 1.84 -1.22 10.69
CA TYR A 63 0.53 -0.58 10.62
C TYR A 63 0.53 0.53 9.57
N ASN A 64 -0.42 0.45 8.66
CA ASN A 64 -0.72 1.50 7.70
C ASN A 64 -1.80 2.43 8.26
N SER A 65 -1.44 3.67 8.58
CA SER A 65 -2.37 4.68 9.12
C SER A 65 -3.11 5.48 8.04
N ASP A 66 -2.79 5.27 6.76
CA ASP A 66 -3.47 5.93 5.66
C ASP A 66 -4.84 5.32 5.38
N SER A 67 -5.72 6.12 4.77
CA SER A 67 -7.02 5.69 4.28
C SER A 67 -6.95 4.90 2.97
N LEU A 68 -5.75 4.68 2.43
CA LEU A 68 -5.50 3.94 1.20
C LEU A 68 -4.58 2.76 1.51
N GLU A 69 -4.70 1.68 0.73
CA GLU A 69 -3.75 0.57 0.77
C GLU A 69 -2.44 0.95 0.09
N HIS A 70 -1.35 0.30 0.50
CA HIS A 70 -0.02 0.49 -0.09
C HIS A 70 0.55 -0.84 -0.58
N ASP A 71 1.06 -0.82 -1.81
CA ASP A 71 1.93 -1.89 -2.30
C ASP A 71 3.33 -1.69 -1.74
N LEU A 72 3.85 -2.74 -1.10
CA LEU A 72 5.17 -2.76 -0.48
C LEU A 72 6.22 -3.41 -1.39
N GLU A 73 5.89 -3.68 -2.65
CA GLU A 73 6.88 -4.13 -3.64
C GLU A 73 8.10 -3.21 -3.66
N GLY A 74 9.29 -3.80 -3.56
CA GLY A 74 10.56 -3.07 -3.53
C GLY A 74 10.95 -2.49 -2.18
N TRP A 75 10.09 -2.58 -1.15
CA TRP A 75 10.48 -2.26 0.22
C TRP A 75 11.44 -3.32 0.77
N ALA A 76 12.27 -2.90 1.73
CA ALA A 76 13.23 -3.76 2.38
C ALA A 76 13.09 -3.66 3.90
N PHE A 77 13.08 -4.80 4.58
CA PHE A 77 13.27 -4.90 6.02
C PHE A 77 14.76 -5.03 6.31
N ILE A 78 15.34 -4.05 7.02
CA ILE A 78 16.77 -3.98 7.30
C ILE A 78 16.99 -4.09 8.81
N CYS A 79 17.78 -5.07 9.25
CA CYS A 79 18.17 -5.26 10.63
C CYS A 79 19.68 -5.51 10.73
N LYS A 80 20.43 -4.48 11.15
CA LYS A 80 21.91 -4.47 11.15
C LYS A 80 22.47 -4.85 9.77
N ASP A 81 23.05 -6.04 9.66
CA ASP A 81 23.70 -6.55 8.45
C ASP A 81 22.78 -7.48 7.62
N ASP A 82 21.54 -7.68 8.07
CA ASP A 82 20.54 -8.50 7.38
C ASP A 82 19.53 -7.59 6.65
N THR A 83 19.24 -7.92 5.40
CA THR A 83 18.29 -7.20 4.54
C THR A 83 17.38 -8.21 3.86
N THR A 84 16.09 -8.11 4.12
CA THR A 84 15.05 -8.93 3.50
C THR A 84 14.19 -8.05 2.60
N LEU A 85 14.14 -8.36 1.30
CA LEU A 85 13.24 -7.71 0.37
C LEU A 85 11.81 -8.22 0.56
N ILE A 86 10.85 -7.31 0.53
CA ILE A 86 9.43 -7.66 0.55
C ILE A 86 9.04 -8.14 -0.86
N SER A 87 8.38 -9.30 -0.92
CA SER A 87 7.94 -9.91 -2.17
C SER A 87 6.98 -9.01 -2.95
N ALA A 88 7.06 -9.05 -4.28
CA ALA A 88 6.12 -8.38 -5.15
C ALA A 88 4.67 -8.78 -4.86
N GLY A 89 3.75 -7.82 -4.96
CA GLY A 89 2.32 -8.03 -4.65
C GLY A 89 1.97 -8.06 -3.15
N THR A 90 2.91 -7.72 -2.26
CA THR A 90 2.62 -7.57 -0.83
C THR A 90 1.89 -6.25 -0.59
N ILE A 91 0.59 -6.32 -0.31
CA ILE A 91 -0.25 -5.13 -0.08
C ILE A 91 -0.57 -5.02 1.42
N ILE A 92 -0.31 -3.85 2.01
CA ILE A 92 -0.83 -3.49 3.34
C ILE A 92 -2.14 -2.70 3.19
N PRO A 93 -3.28 -3.21 3.69
CA PRO A 93 -4.58 -2.54 3.54
C PRO A 93 -4.63 -1.16 4.22
N ALA A 94 -5.55 -0.30 3.79
CA ALA A 94 -5.88 0.94 4.49
C ALA A 94 -6.27 0.67 5.94
N ASN A 95 -5.72 1.43 6.89
CA ASN A 95 -5.90 1.19 8.34
C ASN A 95 -5.60 -0.27 8.75
N GLY A 96 -4.75 -0.94 7.98
CA GLY A 96 -4.48 -2.38 8.08
C GLY A 96 -3.12 -2.69 8.70
N PHE A 97 -2.91 -3.97 8.96
CA PHE A 97 -1.70 -4.50 9.59
C PHE A 97 -1.06 -5.57 8.69
N LEU A 98 0.27 -5.69 8.77
CA LEU A 98 1.04 -6.73 8.08
C LEU A 98 2.10 -7.29 9.03
N ILE A 99 2.23 -8.62 9.10
CA ILE A 99 3.27 -9.28 9.88
C ILE A 99 4.45 -9.63 8.99
N ILE A 100 5.65 -9.24 9.41
CA ILE A 100 6.92 -9.72 8.85
C ILE A 100 7.48 -10.74 9.84
N ALA A 101 7.63 -11.99 9.38
CA ALA A 101 8.18 -13.09 10.15
C ALA A 101 9.14 -13.93 9.30
N ARG A 102 9.97 -14.74 9.95
CA ARG A 102 10.90 -15.64 9.25
C ARG A 102 10.12 -16.77 8.56
N ARG A 103 10.11 -16.77 7.23
CA ARG A 103 9.59 -17.87 6.42
C ARG A 103 10.45 -19.13 6.57
N LEU A 104 9.83 -20.30 6.73
CA LEU A 104 10.56 -21.57 6.64
C LEU A 104 10.94 -21.90 5.19
N LEU A 105 12.18 -22.34 4.98
CA LEU A 105 12.65 -22.87 3.69
C LEU A 105 12.73 -24.40 3.64
N SER A 106 12.38 -25.10 4.72
CA SER A 106 12.40 -26.57 4.76
C SER A 106 10.98 -27.10 4.85
N ASP A 107 10.54 -27.79 3.79
CA ASP A 107 9.53 -28.84 3.92
C ASP A 107 10.22 -30.12 4.44
N PRO A 108 9.63 -30.87 5.40
CA PRO A 108 8.31 -30.67 5.99
C PRO A 108 8.28 -29.49 6.99
N PRO A 109 7.10 -28.92 7.32
CA PRO A 109 7.01 -27.76 8.19
C PRO A 109 7.75 -28.02 9.50
N ASP A 110 8.79 -27.24 9.74
CA ASP A 110 9.43 -27.21 11.04
C ASP A 110 8.34 -26.84 12.05
N SER A 111 8.18 -27.68 13.08
CA SER A 111 7.12 -27.53 14.08
C SER A 111 7.25 -26.21 14.85
N ILE A 112 8.38 -25.51 14.71
CA ILE A 112 8.69 -24.21 15.30
C ILE A 112 8.77 -23.09 14.24
N SER A 113 7.64 -22.78 13.61
CA SER A 113 7.48 -21.65 12.70
C SER A 113 6.31 -20.75 13.06
N PHE A 114 6.39 -19.48 12.65
CA PHE A 114 5.30 -18.55 12.84
C PHE A 114 4.00 -19.11 12.25
N GLU A 115 4.06 -19.70 11.06
CA GLU A 115 2.91 -20.29 10.37
C GLU A 115 2.37 -21.53 11.09
N ALA A 116 3.23 -22.38 11.64
CA ALA A 116 2.78 -23.55 12.41
C ALA A 116 2.12 -23.15 13.74
N TRP A 117 2.56 -22.06 14.37
CA TRP A 117 2.07 -21.62 15.69
C TRP A 117 0.89 -20.66 15.62
N TRP A 118 0.87 -19.76 14.63
CA TRP A 118 -0.13 -18.69 14.50
C TRP A 118 -0.87 -18.66 13.15
N GLY A 119 -0.54 -19.55 12.20
CA GLY A 119 -1.12 -19.58 10.86
C GLY A 119 -0.44 -18.62 9.87
N ASP A 120 -0.88 -18.67 8.61
CA ASP A 120 -0.37 -17.94 7.42
C ASP A 120 -0.59 -16.42 7.45
N ARG A 121 -0.41 -15.77 8.60
CA ARG A 121 -0.58 -14.32 8.75
C ARG A 121 0.63 -13.49 8.32
N SER A 122 1.70 -14.13 7.85
CA SER A 122 2.97 -13.49 7.45
C SER A 122 2.94 -12.82 6.07
N GLY A 123 1.83 -12.93 5.34
CA GLY A 123 1.65 -12.26 4.05
C GLY A 123 2.58 -12.75 2.92
N THR A 124 3.31 -13.86 3.12
CA THR A 124 4.26 -14.38 2.12
C THR A 124 3.72 -15.48 1.21
N GLY A 125 2.41 -15.78 1.29
CA GLY A 125 1.73 -16.70 0.39
C GLY A 125 0.24 -16.79 0.71
N GLU A 126 -0.60 -16.44 -0.28
CA GLU A 126 -2.06 -16.46 -0.26
C GLU A 126 -2.75 -15.50 0.74
N ILE A 127 -3.24 -14.38 0.20
CA ILE A 127 -3.93 -13.33 0.95
C ILE A 127 -5.26 -13.86 1.51
N ARG A 128 -5.35 -13.98 2.85
CA ARG A 128 -6.63 -14.10 3.56
C ARG A 128 -6.76 -13.00 4.60
N GLN A 129 -7.47 -11.94 4.23
CA GLN A 129 -7.92 -10.91 5.17
C GLN A 129 -8.78 -11.54 6.27
N LYS A 130 -8.34 -11.44 7.53
CA LYS A 130 -9.24 -11.57 8.67
C LYS A 130 -8.86 -10.58 9.78
N ARG A 131 -9.87 -9.79 10.13
CA ARG A 131 -9.92 -8.78 11.18
C ARG A 131 -9.25 -9.27 12.47
N VAL A 132 -8.30 -8.46 12.96
CA VAL A 132 -7.75 -8.36 14.31
C VAL A 132 -8.54 -9.17 15.35
N SER A 133 -8.16 -10.42 15.54
CA SER A 133 -8.22 -11.04 16.85
C SER A 133 -6.78 -11.37 17.22
N ARG A 134 -6.31 -10.71 18.29
CA ARG A 134 -4.98 -10.83 18.88
C ARG A 134 -4.38 -12.21 18.65
N LEU A 135 -3.14 -12.25 18.14
CA LEU A 135 -2.33 -13.47 18.11
C LEU A 135 -2.35 -14.07 19.51
N SER A 136 -3.08 -15.16 19.70
CA SER A 136 -3.12 -15.91 20.95
C SER A 136 -2.33 -17.17 20.75
N LYS A 137 -1.50 -17.54 21.76
CA LYS A 137 -0.79 -18.80 21.73
C LYS A 137 -1.80 -19.95 21.59
N PRO A 138 -1.55 -20.96 20.76
CA PRO A 138 -2.31 -22.20 20.84
C PRO A 138 -2.15 -22.77 22.26
N GLY A 139 -3.26 -23.24 22.82
CA GLY A 139 -3.31 -23.84 24.16
C GLY A 139 -2.76 -25.25 24.21
#